data_AF-A0AAE9ER20-F1
#
_entry.id   AF-A0AAE9ER20-F1
#
_cell.length_a   1.000
_cell.length_b   1.000
_cell.length_c   1.000
_cell.angle_alpha   90.00
_cell.angle_beta   90.00
_cell.angle_gamma   90.00
#
_symmetry.space_group_name_H-M   'P 1'
#
loop_
_entity.id
_entity.type
_entity.pdbx_description
1 polymer ?
#
loop_
_entity_poly.entity_id
_entity_poly.type
_entity_poly.pdbx_seq_one_letter_code
_entity_poly.pdbx_strand_id
1 'polypeptide(L)'
;MSSHLKNLTENFENLAINPIFNTNWCDMPAEIKVECVGKMELTERLSFRSTAKAERSLVDSQKINIRRCAIHGLPEIRRVTLASKTGKIVFRAFRSANKEFEFLKYIWKIGVFENLYIWLDGKDSKEKLENFNGTIAAKSIDFHFCDEEFIVAILGKVKNGVESITMNADRGISYSVNEILKISHVQNVKYWQIDNYKRMSVLWKVAQVWIDINSKIGTTFQLSTEVYGLFHEFLQHFVDRIVSISQIRVRIRTNNPDRHILLELEFDGFVEFQHSFKFFRLMVISAKMEESEYEDNCRKWIRRMKPEFYVDDM
;
A
#
# COMPACT_ATOMS: atom_id res chain seq x y z
N MET A 1 33.13 -33.90 -50.70
CA MET A 1 31.66 -33.66 -50.71
C MET A 1 31.13 -33.07 -49.38
N SER A 2 31.88 -32.20 -48.67
CA SER A 2 31.47 -31.69 -47.35
C SER A 2 31.25 -30.16 -47.32
N SER A 3 31.88 -29.39 -48.22
CA SER A 3 31.69 -27.93 -48.32
C SER A 3 30.35 -27.52 -48.97
N HIS A 4 29.82 -28.34 -49.89
CA HIS A 4 28.55 -28.04 -50.57
C HIS A 4 27.33 -28.19 -49.65
N LEU A 5 27.36 -29.14 -48.71
CA LEU A 5 26.29 -29.34 -47.73
C LEU A 5 26.25 -28.20 -46.71
N LYS A 6 27.41 -27.70 -46.26
CA LYS A 6 27.50 -26.58 -45.30
C LYS A 6 26.93 -25.27 -45.85
N ASN A 7 27.23 -24.95 -47.12
CA ASN A 7 26.65 -23.78 -47.81
C ASN A 7 25.15 -23.92 -48.10
N LEU A 8 24.64 -25.15 -48.24
CA LEU A 8 23.21 -25.38 -48.36
C LEU A 8 22.50 -25.10 -47.03
N THR A 9 23.05 -25.57 -45.91
CA THR A 9 22.45 -25.36 -44.58
C THR A 9 22.46 -23.89 -44.14
N GLU A 10 23.55 -23.15 -44.38
CA GLU A 10 23.62 -21.70 -44.11
C GLU A 10 22.65 -20.87 -44.99
N ASN A 11 22.34 -21.34 -46.20
CA ASN A 11 21.32 -20.72 -47.04
C ASN A 11 19.89 -21.07 -46.59
N PHE A 12 19.66 -22.27 -46.04
CA PHE A 12 18.35 -22.67 -45.52
C PHE A 12 17.99 -21.99 -44.19
N GLU A 13 18.96 -21.68 -43.32
CA GLU A 13 18.72 -20.92 -42.09
C GLU A 13 18.39 -19.44 -42.36
N ASN A 14 18.94 -18.86 -43.43
CA ASN A 14 18.55 -17.52 -43.92
C ASN A 14 17.25 -17.52 -44.77
N LEU A 15 16.76 -18.70 -45.14
CA LEU A 15 15.48 -18.92 -45.83
C LEU A 15 14.38 -19.38 -44.85
N ALA A 16 14.49 -19.08 -43.56
CA ALA A 16 13.32 -19.04 -42.69
C ALA A 16 12.39 -17.96 -43.25
N ILE A 17 11.54 -18.35 -44.21
CA ILE A 17 10.53 -17.53 -44.85
C ILE A 17 9.64 -17.06 -43.70
N ASN A 18 9.87 -15.84 -43.22
CA ASN A 18 8.92 -15.17 -42.36
C ASN A 18 7.58 -15.26 -43.09
N PRO A 19 6.53 -15.82 -42.47
CA PRO A 19 5.24 -15.94 -43.12
C PRO A 19 4.86 -14.57 -43.67
N ILE A 20 4.64 -14.49 -44.99
CA ILE A 20 4.20 -13.27 -45.65
C ILE A 20 2.72 -13.14 -45.31
N PHE A 21 2.42 -12.35 -44.29
CA PHE A 21 1.04 -12.04 -43.95
C PHE A 21 0.53 -10.98 -44.93
N ASN A 22 -0.63 -11.23 -45.55
CA ASN A 22 -1.31 -10.24 -46.41
C ASN A 22 -1.89 -9.05 -45.62
N THR A 23 -1.85 -9.13 -44.28
CA THR A 23 -2.33 -8.11 -43.35
C THR A 23 -1.28 -7.92 -42.26
N ASN A 24 -1.19 -6.73 -41.71
CA ASN A 24 -0.26 -6.38 -40.64
C ASN A 24 -1.00 -5.92 -39.37
N TRP A 25 -0.25 -5.50 -38.36
CA TRP A 25 -0.82 -4.97 -37.12
C TRP A 25 -1.82 -3.84 -37.35
N CYS A 26 -1.56 -2.91 -38.27
CA CYS A 26 -2.44 -1.79 -38.56
C CYS A 26 -3.82 -2.26 -39.07
N ASP A 27 -3.86 -3.37 -39.81
CA ASP A 27 -5.08 -3.95 -40.38
C ASP A 27 -5.91 -4.74 -39.34
N MET A 28 -5.36 -5.03 -38.16
CA MET A 28 -6.11 -5.77 -37.14
C MET A 28 -7.25 -4.94 -36.54
N PRO A 29 -8.43 -5.55 -36.28
CA PRO A 29 -9.53 -4.90 -35.56
C PRO A 29 -9.12 -4.38 -34.18
N ALA A 30 -9.73 -3.29 -33.73
CA ALA A 30 -9.39 -2.63 -32.48
C ALA A 30 -9.58 -3.55 -31.26
N GLU A 31 -10.61 -4.41 -31.29
CA GLU A 31 -10.95 -5.34 -30.23
C GLU A 31 -9.85 -6.38 -30.02
N ILE A 32 -9.30 -6.92 -31.12
CA ILE A 32 -8.20 -7.89 -31.08
C ILE A 32 -6.92 -7.22 -30.56
N LYS A 33 -6.64 -5.98 -30.99
CA LYS A 33 -5.49 -5.22 -30.47
C LYS A 33 -5.58 -5.01 -28.96
N VAL A 34 -6.78 -4.68 -28.46
CA VAL A 34 -7.05 -4.55 -27.02
C VAL A 34 -6.80 -5.87 -26.30
N GLU A 35 -7.30 -6.99 -26.84
CA GLU A 35 -7.09 -8.31 -26.25
C GLU A 35 -5.60 -8.70 -26.21
N CYS A 36 -4.85 -8.45 -27.29
CA CYS A 36 -3.41 -8.67 -27.35
C CYS A 36 -2.67 -7.84 -26.29
N VAL A 37 -2.94 -6.54 -26.20
CA VAL A 37 -2.35 -5.68 -25.16
C VAL A 37 -2.74 -6.13 -23.76
N GLY A 38 -3.98 -6.62 -23.58
CA GLY A 38 -4.46 -7.20 -22.34
C GLY A 38 -3.59 -8.35 -21.83
N LYS A 39 -3.08 -9.18 -22.75
CA LYS A 39 -2.19 -10.32 -22.45
C LYS A 39 -0.72 -9.94 -22.26
N MET A 40 -0.30 -8.74 -22.66
CA MET A 40 1.08 -8.28 -22.52
C MET A 40 1.44 -7.93 -21.08
N GLU A 41 2.64 -8.33 -20.68
CA GLU A 41 3.29 -7.93 -19.44
C GLU A 41 3.82 -6.49 -19.51
N LEU A 42 4.15 -5.91 -18.35
CA LEU A 42 4.52 -4.50 -18.27
C LEU A 42 5.71 -4.12 -19.17
N THR A 43 6.74 -4.97 -19.27
CA THR A 43 7.90 -4.73 -20.13
C THR A 43 7.53 -4.68 -21.60
N GLU A 44 6.67 -5.60 -22.04
CA GLU A 44 6.19 -5.68 -23.41
C GLU A 44 5.35 -4.45 -23.75
N ARG A 45 4.45 -4.05 -22.84
CA ARG A 45 3.66 -2.82 -22.97
C ARG A 45 4.54 -1.58 -23.06
N LEU A 46 5.61 -1.48 -22.26
CA LEU A 46 6.54 -0.34 -22.30
C LEU A 46 7.29 -0.24 -23.64
N SER A 47 7.75 -1.38 -24.17
CA SER A 47 8.39 -1.44 -25.49
C SER A 47 7.39 -1.09 -26.59
N PHE A 48 6.20 -1.70 -26.56
CA PHE A 48 5.15 -1.50 -27.55
C PHE A 48 4.62 -0.06 -27.57
N ARG A 49 4.47 0.57 -26.42
CA ARG A 49 4.12 1.99 -26.27
C ARG A 49 5.08 2.94 -26.99
N SER A 50 6.31 2.50 -27.24
CA SER A 50 7.37 3.31 -27.83
C SER A 50 7.42 3.22 -29.37
N THR A 51 6.62 2.35 -29.99
CA THR A 51 6.69 2.09 -31.45
C THR A 51 5.97 3.15 -32.27
N ALA A 52 4.75 3.55 -31.89
CA ALA A 52 3.99 4.59 -32.57
C ALA A 52 2.89 5.22 -31.69
N LYS A 53 2.29 6.32 -32.17
CA LYS A 53 1.33 7.13 -31.40
C LYS A 53 0.01 6.39 -31.11
N ALA A 54 -0.46 5.57 -32.05
CA ALA A 54 -1.69 4.80 -31.90
C ALA A 54 -1.52 3.71 -30.84
N GLU A 55 -0.40 3.01 -30.87
CA GLU A 55 0.00 1.94 -29.95
C GLU A 55 0.20 2.49 -28.55
N ARG A 56 0.84 3.66 -28.44
CA ARG A 56 0.93 4.40 -27.18
C ARG A 56 -0.45 4.67 -26.59
N SER A 57 -1.37 5.20 -27.40
CA SER A 57 -2.71 5.55 -26.95
C SER A 57 -3.51 4.32 -26.53
N LEU A 58 -3.36 3.23 -27.27
CA LEU A 58 -3.95 1.93 -26.94
C LEU A 58 -3.42 1.40 -25.61
N VAL A 59 -2.10 1.31 -25.42
CA VAL A 59 -1.50 0.84 -24.17
C VAL A 59 -1.92 1.72 -22.99
N ASP A 60 -1.88 3.03 -23.15
CA ASP A 60 -2.27 4.01 -22.12
C ASP A 60 -3.74 3.90 -21.69
N SER A 61 -4.61 3.33 -22.53
CA SER A 61 -6.03 3.11 -22.23
C SER A 61 -6.27 1.84 -21.38
N GLN A 62 -5.33 0.90 -21.40
CA GLN A 62 -5.48 -0.41 -20.79
C GLN A 62 -4.88 -0.46 -19.39
N LYS A 63 -5.68 -0.92 -18.42
CA LYS A 63 -5.19 -1.14 -17.05
C LYS A 63 -4.27 -2.35 -16.99
N ILE A 64 -3.39 -2.37 -15.99
CA ILE A 64 -2.52 -3.50 -15.68
C ILE A 64 -2.50 -3.76 -14.17
N ASN A 65 -2.64 -5.03 -13.79
CA ASN A 65 -2.52 -5.44 -12.39
C ASN A 65 -1.04 -5.55 -12.03
N ILE A 66 -0.63 -4.86 -10.97
CA ILE A 66 0.74 -4.85 -10.47
C ILE A 66 0.72 -5.37 -9.03
N ARG A 67 1.43 -6.47 -8.77
CA ARG A 67 1.49 -7.08 -7.44
C ARG A 67 2.13 -6.13 -6.44
N ARG A 68 3.26 -5.52 -6.81
CA ARG A 68 3.96 -4.57 -5.95
C ARG A 68 4.54 -3.42 -6.76
N CYS A 69 4.26 -2.21 -6.33
CA CYS A 69 4.96 -1.02 -6.76
C CYS A 69 5.71 -0.47 -5.57
N ALA A 70 7.04 -0.39 -5.65
CA ALA A 70 7.87 0.11 -4.59
C ALA A 70 8.69 1.30 -5.08
N ILE A 71 8.45 2.45 -4.46
CA ILE A 71 9.09 3.72 -4.80
C ILE A 71 10.04 4.03 -3.64
N HIS A 72 11.32 4.17 -3.95
CA HIS A 72 12.37 4.38 -2.95
C HIS A 72 13.34 5.44 -3.43
N GLY A 73 13.76 6.34 -2.56
CA GLY A 73 15.00 7.04 -2.81
C GLY A 73 15.17 8.33 -2.05
N LEU A 74 16.41 8.78 -2.08
CA LEU A 74 16.82 10.10 -1.65
C LEU A 74 16.74 11.06 -2.85
N PRO A 75 16.78 12.38 -2.64
CA PRO A 75 16.69 13.37 -3.72
C PRO A 75 17.68 13.11 -4.89
N GLU A 76 18.86 12.56 -4.61
CA GLU A 76 19.92 12.33 -5.61
C GLU A 76 19.66 11.11 -6.50
N ILE A 77 19.07 10.05 -5.93
CA ILE A 77 18.81 8.79 -6.64
C ILE A 77 17.49 8.20 -6.17
N ARG A 78 16.55 8.13 -7.11
CA ARG A 78 15.24 7.54 -6.90
C ARG A 78 15.05 6.30 -7.73
N ARG A 79 14.29 5.35 -7.21
CA ARG A 79 14.15 4.00 -7.73
C ARG A 79 12.69 3.60 -7.70
N VAL A 80 12.22 3.06 -8.81
CA VAL A 80 10.89 2.47 -8.92
C VAL A 80 11.04 1.02 -9.31
N THR A 81 10.50 0.15 -8.48
CA THR A 81 10.46 -1.30 -8.69
C THR A 81 9.00 -1.74 -8.85
N LEU A 82 8.71 -2.45 -9.94
CA LEU A 82 7.37 -2.95 -10.25
C LEU A 82 7.46 -4.46 -10.38
N ALA A 83 6.70 -5.19 -9.58
CA ALA A 83 6.57 -6.64 -9.68
C ALA A 83 5.20 -6.99 -10.27
N SER A 84 5.20 -7.77 -11.34
CA SER A 84 4.00 -8.38 -11.93
C SER A 84 3.47 -9.52 -11.05
N LYS A 85 2.29 -10.04 -11.42
CA LYS A 85 1.72 -11.25 -10.80
C LYS A 85 2.56 -12.50 -11.10
N THR A 86 3.21 -12.56 -12.25
CA THR A 86 4.08 -13.66 -12.65
C THR A 86 5.48 -13.58 -12.02
N GLY A 87 5.73 -12.58 -11.16
CA GLY A 87 7.01 -12.40 -10.48
C GLY A 87 8.07 -11.64 -11.29
N LYS A 88 7.81 -11.33 -12.57
CA LYS A 88 8.70 -10.47 -13.38
C LYS A 88 8.84 -9.09 -12.75
N ILE A 89 10.07 -8.59 -12.70
CA ILE A 89 10.43 -7.31 -12.06
C ILE A 89 10.88 -6.31 -13.12
N VAL A 90 10.32 -5.09 -13.05
CA VAL A 90 10.83 -3.91 -13.76
C VAL A 90 11.46 -2.98 -12.75
N PHE A 91 12.74 -2.68 -12.97
CA PHE A 91 13.50 -1.73 -12.17
C PHE A 91 13.87 -0.51 -13.02
N ARG A 92 13.69 0.69 -12.45
CA ARG A 92 14.14 1.95 -13.04
C ARG A 92 14.76 2.82 -11.96
N ALA A 93 15.94 3.38 -12.25
CA ALA A 93 16.59 4.37 -11.43
C ALA A 93 16.59 5.73 -12.14
N PHE A 94 16.36 6.78 -11.38
CA PHE A 94 16.23 8.15 -11.85
C PHE A 94 17.17 9.05 -11.04
N ARG A 95 17.97 9.86 -11.73
CA ARG A 95 18.77 10.95 -11.15
C ARG A 95 18.05 12.29 -11.18
N SER A 96 16.76 12.29 -11.55
CA SER A 96 15.94 13.49 -11.73
C SER A 96 14.52 13.19 -11.25
N ALA A 97 14.05 13.97 -10.28
CA ALA A 97 12.69 13.89 -9.76
C ALA A 97 11.64 14.09 -10.88
N ASN A 98 11.91 14.97 -11.85
CA ASN A 98 11.00 15.18 -12.98
C ASN A 98 10.84 13.91 -13.84
N LYS A 99 11.94 13.23 -14.18
CA LYS A 99 11.88 12.02 -15.00
C LYS A 99 11.21 10.86 -14.27
N GLU A 100 11.49 10.74 -12.97
CA GLU A 100 10.80 9.78 -12.11
C GLU A 100 9.30 10.07 -12.09
N PHE A 101 8.91 11.32 -11.84
CA PHE A 101 7.51 11.66 -11.68
C PHE A 101 6.71 11.50 -12.98
N GLU A 102 7.29 11.81 -14.14
CA GLU A 102 6.65 11.49 -15.43
C GLU A 102 6.45 9.98 -15.63
N PHE A 103 7.39 9.17 -15.16
CA PHE A 103 7.22 7.72 -15.14
C PHE A 103 6.11 7.30 -14.16
N LEU A 104 6.09 7.86 -12.94
CA LEU A 104 5.05 7.57 -11.93
C LEU A 104 3.66 7.98 -12.40
N LYS A 105 3.49 9.15 -13.05
CA LYS A 105 2.21 9.56 -13.65
C LYS A 105 1.67 8.50 -14.59
N TYR A 106 2.54 7.97 -15.47
CA TYR A 106 2.17 6.90 -16.37
C TYR A 106 1.81 5.62 -15.60
N ILE A 107 2.65 5.19 -14.67
CA ILE A 107 2.43 3.98 -13.87
C ILE A 107 1.14 4.07 -13.04
N TRP A 108 0.86 5.18 -12.37
CA TRP A 108 -0.39 5.41 -11.65
C TRP A 108 -1.60 5.49 -12.57
N LYS A 109 -1.44 6.04 -13.79
CA LYS A 109 -2.50 6.08 -14.80
C LYS A 109 -2.94 4.68 -15.22
N ILE A 110 -2.03 3.75 -15.44
CA ILE A 110 -2.39 2.41 -15.95
C ILE A 110 -2.48 1.33 -14.86
N GLY A 111 -1.79 1.54 -13.73
CA GLY A 111 -1.63 0.53 -12.69
C GLY A 111 -2.87 0.35 -11.81
N VAL A 112 -3.10 -0.90 -11.43
CA VAL A 112 -3.94 -1.29 -10.29
C VAL A 112 -3.05 -2.11 -9.37
N PHE A 113 -2.70 -1.53 -8.22
CA PHE A 113 -1.68 -2.08 -7.32
C PHE A 113 -2.30 -2.97 -6.25
N GLU A 114 -1.74 -4.15 -6.04
CA GLU A 114 -2.05 -4.93 -4.83
C GLU A 114 -1.35 -4.31 -3.62
N ASN A 115 -0.05 -4.00 -3.73
CA ASN A 115 0.71 -3.27 -2.73
C ASN A 115 1.46 -2.08 -3.36
N LEU A 116 1.22 -0.88 -2.83
CA LEU A 116 1.95 0.34 -3.16
C LEU A 116 2.81 0.76 -1.96
N TYR A 117 4.10 0.58 -2.07
CA TYR A 117 5.09 0.95 -1.07
C TYR A 117 5.76 2.27 -1.48
N ILE A 118 5.78 3.25 -0.59
CA ILE A 118 6.36 4.56 -0.83
C ILE A 118 7.34 4.89 0.28
N TRP A 119 8.58 5.11 -0.12
CA TRP A 119 9.64 5.69 0.69
C TRP A 119 10.29 6.82 -0.11
N LEU A 120 9.74 8.01 0.07
CA LEU A 120 10.23 9.24 -0.55
C LEU A 120 10.42 10.30 0.52
N ASP A 121 11.61 10.85 0.55
CA ASP A 121 11.90 12.10 1.23
C ASP A 121 11.89 13.22 0.17
N GLY A 122 11.20 14.32 0.44
CA GLY A 122 11.48 15.57 -0.25
C GLY A 122 10.28 16.42 -0.66
N LYS A 123 10.50 17.74 -0.51
CA LYS A 123 9.62 18.82 -0.97
C LYS A 123 9.32 18.75 -2.47
N ASP A 124 10.29 18.35 -3.29
CA ASP A 124 10.14 18.29 -4.76
C ASP A 124 9.06 17.30 -5.18
N SER A 125 8.91 16.19 -4.46
CA SER A 125 7.87 15.18 -4.75
C SER A 125 6.47 15.74 -4.49
N LYS A 126 6.34 16.62 -3.48
CA LYS A 126 5.07 17.25 -3.10
C LYS A 126 4.56 18.20 -4.18
N GLU A 127 5.40 19.13 -4.65
CA GLU A 127 5.03 20.07 -5.73
C GLU A 127 4.55 19.32 -6.99
N LYS A 128 5.22 18.21 -7.32
CA LYS A 128 4.83 17.39 -8.47
C LYS A 128 3.51 16.67 -8.25
N LEU A 129 3.26 16.19 -7.03
CA LEU A 129 2.02 15.53 -6.65
C LEU A 129 0.82 16.47 -6.63
N GLU A 130 0.99 17.73 -6.22
CA GLU A 130 -0.04 18.76 -6.29
C GLU A 130 -0.53 18.96 -7.73
N ASN A 131 0.40 18.92 -8.70
CA ASN A 131 0.10 19.02 -10.13
C ASN A 131 -0.43 17.72 -10.77
N PHE A 132 -0.57 16.63 -10.02
CA PHE A 132 -1.10 15.37 -10.52
C PHE A 132 -2.63 15.31 -10.34
N ASN A 133 -3.36 15.37 -11.45
CA ASN A 133 -4.83 15.31 -11.45
C ASN A 133 -5.40 13.90 -11.58
N GLY A 134 -4.55 12.87 -11.63
CA GLY A 134 -4.98 11.49 -11.74
C GLY A 134 -5.39 10.88 -10.40
N THR A 135 -5.96 9.68 -10.48
CA THR A 135 -6.30 8.86 -9.31
C THR A 135 -5.41 7.62 -9.24
N ILE A 136 -4.99 7.24 -8.05
CA ILE A 136 -4.16 6.06 -7.78
C ILE A 136 -5.09 4.91 -7.35
N ALA A 137 -4.95 3.73 -7.97
CA ALA A 137 -5.72 2.55 -7.59
C ALA A 137 -4.82 1.54 -6.87
N ALA A 138 -5.00 1.37 -5.57
CA ALA A 138 -4.23 0.42 -4.76
C ALA A 138 -5.13 -0.28 -3.73
N LYS A 139 -4.86 -1.56 -3.45
CA LYS A 139 -5.50 -2.29 -2.34
C LYS A 139 -4.82 -2.00 -1.01
N SER A 140 -3.49 -2.00 -0.99
CA SER A 140 -2.68 -1.72 0.20
C SER A 140 -1.67 -0.62 -0.08
N ILE A 141 -1.47 0.29 0.87
CA ILE A 141 -0.50 1.38 0.77
C ILE A 141 0.38 1.42 2.02
N ASP A 142 1.69 1.43 1.82
CA ASP A 142 2.68 1.46 2.89
C ASP A 142 3.55 2.71 2.73
N PHE A 143 3.56 3.58 3.74
CA PHE A 143 4.38 4.78 3.81
C PHE A 143 5.53 4.58 4.79
N HIS A 144 6.75 4.73 4.30
CA HIS A 144 7.96 4.71 5.12
C HIS A 144 8.70 6.04 4.99
N PHE A 145 9.01 6.65 6.12
CA PHE A 145 9.77 7.91 6.18
C PHE A 145 9.18 9.05 5.33
N CYS A 146 7.85 9.11 5.20
CA CYS A 146 7.14 10.16 4.48
C CYS A 146 6.61 11.21 5.48
N ASP A 147 6.68 12.50 5.14
CA ASP A 147 6.04 13.53 5.96
C ASP A 147 4.50 13.49 5.86
N GLU A 148 3.83 14.13 6.82
CA GLU A 148 2.38 14.17 6.90
C GLU A 148 1.72 14.74 5.65
N GLU A 149 2.24 15.85 5.12
CA GLU A 149 1.64 16.57 4.00
C GLU A 149 1.67 15.70 2.74
N PHE A 150 2.76 14.97 2.53
CA PHE A 150 2.90 14.02 1.43
C PHE A 150 1.95 12.83 1.58
N ILE A 151 1.81 12.28 2.78
CA ILE A 151 0.87 11.19 3.06
C ILE A 151 -0.57 11.64 2.77
N VAL A 152 -0.97 12.80 3.28
CA VAL A 152 -2.30 13.39 3.05
C VAL A 152 -2.53 13.62 1.55
N ALA A 153 -1.54 14.15 0.84
CA ALA A 153 -1.62 14.38 -0.59
C ALA A 153 -1.79 13.10 -1.40
N ILE A 154 -1.03 12.03 -1.09
CA ILE A 154 -1.19 10.73 -1.75
C ILE A 154 -2.58 10.17 -1.44
N LEU A 155 -2.95 10.08 -0.17
CA LEU A 155 -4.23 9.51 0.26
C LEU A 155 -5.45 10.25 -0.35
N GLY A 156 -5.34 11.57 -0.56
CA GLY A 156 -6.35 12.36 -1.27
C GLY A 156 -6.48 12.04 -2.77
N LYS A 157 -5.49 11.35 -3.37
CA LYS A 157 -5.51 10.93 -4.78
C LYS A 157 -5.84 9.44 -4.94
N VAL A 158 -5.98 8.68 -3.86
CA VAL A 158 -6.29 7.24 -3.93
C VAL A 158 -7.79 7.03 -4.17
N LYS A 159 -8.14 6.06 -5.01
CA LYS A 159 -9.53 5.64 -5.21
C LYS A 159 -10.10 4.96 -3.96
N ASN A 160 -11.42 5.01 -3.85
CA ASN A 160 -12.18 4.12 -2.96
C ASN A 160 -11.76 2.65 -3.11
N GLY A 161 -11.82 1.90 -2.02
CA GLY A 161 -11.54 0.46 -2.01
C GLY A 161 -10.16 0.07 -1.50
N VAL A 162 -9.43 0.98 -0.84
CA VAL A 162 -8.22 0.64 -0.08
C VAL A 162 -8.62 -0.28 1.07
N GLU A 163 -7.96 -1.42 1.16
CA GLU A 163 -8.16 -2.45 2.18
C GLU A 163 -7.23 -2.22 3.39
N SER A 164 -6.01 -1.71 3.14
CA SER A 164 -5.07 -1.41 4.22
C SER A 164 -4.17 -0.21 4.00
N ILE A 165 -3.87 0.51 5.09
CA ILE A 165 -2.90 1.62 5.13
C ILE A 165 -1.89 1.33 6.24
N THR A 166 -0.60 1.42 5.92
CA THR A 166 0.51 1.31 6.88
C THR A 166 1.33 2.59 6.83
N MET A 167 1.68 3.12 7.99
CA MET A 167 2.49 4.33 8.12
C MET A 167 3.61 4.08 9.12
N ASN A 168 4.85 4.44 8.79
CA ASN A 168 5.97 4.34 9.72
C ASN A 168 6.44 5.74 10.14
N ALA A 169 6.28 6.06 11.42
CA ALA A 169 6.63 7.35 12.04
C ALA A 169 8.06 7.39 12.62
N ASP A 170 8.93 6.47 12.21
CA ASP A 170 10.32 6.43 12.69
C ASP A 170 11.13 7.70 12.31
N ARG A 171 12.28 7.89 12.94
CA ARG A 171 13.20 9.04 12.76
C ARG A 171 12.60 10.40 13.11
N GLY A 172 11.73 10.43 14.12
CA GLY A 172 11.18 11.67 14.66
C GLY A 172 10.05 12.28 13.80
N ILE A 173 9.52 11.52 12.84
CA ILE A 173 8.36 11.94 12.06
C ILE A 173 7.14 11.98 12.97
N SER A 174 6.35 13.04 12.84
CA SER A 174 5.22 13.31 13.73
C SER A 174 3.99 13.63 12.91
N TYR A 175 2.99 12.76 12.95
CA TYR A 175 1.74 12.96 12.22
C TYR A 175 0.67 13.64 13.09
N SER A 176 -0.08 14.53 12.50
CA SER A 176 -1.38 15.00 12.94
C SER A 176 -2.40 13.98 12.51
N VAL A 177 -2.69 13.05 13.41
CA VAL A 177 -3.77 12.07 13.21
C VAL A 177 -5.10 12.74 12.87
N ASN A 178 -5.33 13.97 13.34
CA ASN A 178 -6.53 14.74 12.99
C ASN A 178 -6.62 15.03 11.48
N GLU A 179 -5.52 15.45 10.84
CA GLU A 179 -5.53 15.75 9.41
C GLU A 179 -5.73 14.48 8.58
N ILE A 180 -5.07 13.39 8.97
CA ILE A 180 -5.21 12.09 8.31
C ILE A 180 -6.64 11.55 8.46
N LEU A 181 -7.24 11.68 9.64
CA LEU A 181 -8.62 11.25 9.92
C LEU A 181 -9.68 12.08 9.18
N LYS A 182 -9.37 13.26 8.64
CA LYS A 182 -10.31 13.99 7.76
C LYS A 182 -10.53 13.29 6.42
N ILE A 183 -9.64 12.38 6.04
CA ILE A 183 -9.72 11.66 4.76
C ILE A 183 -10.71 10.52 4.88
N SER A 184 -11.81 10.59 4.13
CA SER A 184 -12.93 9.62 4.21
C SER A 184 -12.49 8.17 4.01
N HIS A 185 -11.52 7.91 3.13
CA HIS A 185 -11.04 6.55 2.88
C HIS A 185 -10.25 5.99 4.07
N VAL A 186 -9.55 6.83 4.84
CA VAL A 186 -8.86 6.41 6.06
C VAL A 186 -9.86 6.03 7.14
N GLN A 187 -10.93 6.80 7.30
CA GLN A 187 -11.97 6.50 8.29
C GLN A 187 -12.65 5.14 8.05
N ASN A 188 -12.75 4.73 6.78
CA ASN A 188 -13.48 3.55 6.34
C ASN A 188 -12.59 2.36 5.96
N VAL A 189 -11.26 2.50 6.07
CA VAL A 189 -10.33 1.41 5.75
C VAL A 189 -10.53 0.26 6.72
N LYS A 190 -10.45 -0.97 6.22
CA LYS A 190 -10.59 -2.16 7.08
C LYS A 190 -9.43 -2.26 8.07
N TYR A 191 -8.23 -1.93 7.63
CA TYR A 191 -7.02 -2.06 8.43
C TYR A 191 -6.12 -0.84 8.31
N TRP A 192 -5.86 -0.18 9.42
CA TRP A 192 -4.92 0.94 9.48
C TRP A 192 -3.87 0.70 10.55
N GLN A 193 -2.61 0.97 10.22
CA GLN A 193 -1.50 0.78 11.12
C GLN A 193 -0.58 1.99 11.12
N ILE A 194 -0.14 2.40 12.31
CA ILE A 194 0.93 3.37 12.49
C ILE A 194 2.03 2.75 13.37
N ASP A 195 3.20 2.60 12.80
CA ASP A 195 4.40 2.12 13.46
C ASP A 195 5.22 3.29 14.04
N ASN A 196 5.85 3.09 15.21
CA ASN A 196 6.75 4.02 15.90
C ASN A 196 6.13 5.40 16.23
N TYR A 197 4.83 5.49 16.45
CA TYR A 197 4.15 6.77 16.66
C TYR A 197 4.52 7.39 18.01
N LYS A 198 4.88 8.68 18.04
CA LYS A 198 5.42 9.35 19.24
C LYS A 198 4.49 10.36 19.92
N ARG A 199 3.24 10.52 19.47
CA ARG A 199 2.28 11.46 20.10
C ARG A 199 1.24 10.71 20.94
N MET A 200 0.77 11.39 21.99
CA MET A 200 -0.41 10.99 22.73
C MET A 200 -1.69 11.16 21.89
N SER A 201 -2.85 10.82 22.45
CA SER A 201 -4.20 11.05 21.92
C SER A 201 -4.67 10.23 20.70
N VAL A 202 -3.79 9.50 20.02
CA VAL A 202 -4.16 8.77 18.80
C VAL A 202 -5.28 7.74 19.03
N LEU A 203 -5.19 6.96 20.11
CA LEU A 203 -6.15 5.88 20.36
C LEU A 203 -7.57 6.42 20.55
N TRP A 204 -7.75 7.43 21.42
CA TRP A 204 -9.09 7.94 21.68
C TRP A 204 -9.65 8.73 20.50
N LYS A 205 -8.81 9.44 19.74
CA LYS A 205 -9.23 10.14 18.52
C LYS A 205 -9.75 9.18 17.46
N VAL A 206 -9.03 8.08 17.22
CA VAL A 206 -9.47 7.05 16.27
C VAL A 206 -10.79 6.43 16.73
N ALA A 207 -10.91 6.06 18.01
CA ALA A 207 -12.14 5.49 18.54
C ALA A 207 -13.32 6.47 18.47
N GLN A 208 -13.10 7.76 18.76
CA GLN A 208 -14.12 8.79 18.67
C GLN A 208 -14.66 8.92 17.25
N VAL A 209 -13.78 9.00 16.25
CA VAL A 209 -14.21 9.04 14.83
C VAL A 209 -15.02 7.81 14.47
N TRP A 210 -14.62 6.62 14.90
CA TRP A 210 -15.38 5.39 14.62
C TRP A 210 -16.75 5.35 15.30
N ILE A 211 -16.89 5.93 16.49
CA ILE A 211 -18.18 6.13 17.17
C ILE A 211 -19.05 7.07 16.33
N ASP A 212 -18.49 8.19 15.88
CA ASP A 212 -19.20 9.22 15.13
C ASP A 212 -19.69 8.73 13.76
N ILE A 213 -18.86 7.98 13.05
CA ILE A 213 -19.19 7.46 11.70
C ILE A 213 -19.87 6.09 11.72
N ASN A 214 -20.13 5.51 12.89
CA ASN A 214 -20.68 4.15 13.05
C ASN A 214 -19.87 3.12 12.22
N SER A 215 -18.57 3.06 12.48
CA SER A 215 -17.62 2.21 11.75
C SER A 215 -18.00 0.73 11.80
N LYS A 216 -17.65 -0.03 10.76
CA LYS A 216 -18.08 -1.42 10.55
C LYS A 216 -17.39 -2.38 11.50
N ILE A 217 -18.08 -3.44 11.90
CA ILE A 217 -17.47 -4.56 12.64
C ILE A 217 -16.31 -5.13 11.81
N GLY A 218 -15.19 -5.41 12.48
CA GLY A 218 -13.96 -5.90 11.87
C GLY A 218 -13.04 -4.79 11.35
N THR A 219 -13.40 -3.51 11.50
CA THR A 219 -12.45 -2.41 11.30
C THR A 219 -11.40 -2.43 12.42
N THR A 220 -10.12 -2.34 12.03
CA THR A 220 -8.97 -2.50 12.95
C THR A 220 -7.97 -1.37 12.77
N PHE A 221 -7.48 -0.87 13.88
CA PHE A 221 -6.40 0.12 13.97
C PHE A 221 -5.31 -0.44 14.89
N GLN A 222 -4.07 -0.31 14.45
CA GLN A 222 -2.92 -0.84 15.17
C GLN A 222 -1.84 0.22 15.32
N LEU A 223 -1.18 0.19 16.47
CA LEU A 223 -0.21 1.18 16.86
C LEU A 223 0.97 0.52 17.56
N SER A 224 2.18 0.87 17.16
CA SER A 224 3.37 0.65 17.99
C SER A 224 3.93 1.99 18.47
N THR A 225 4.39 2.03 19.72
CA THR A 225 4.84 3.28 20.34
C THR A 225 5.70 3.01 21.57
N GLU A 226 6.61 3.94 21.88
CA GLU A 226 7.33 3.97 23.17
C GLU A 226 6.64 4.92 24.16
N VAL A 227 5.53 5.57 23.76
CA VAL A 227 4.82 6.54 24.59
C VAL A 227 4.04 5.84 25.70
N TYR A 228 4.25 6.29 26.93
CA TYR A 228 3.54 5.82 28.10
C TYR A 228 2.20 6.57 28.28
N GLY A 229 1.26 5.97 29.02
CA GLY A 229 0.01 6.63 29.41
C GLY A 229 -1.14 6.59 28.39
N LEU A 230 -0.91 6.15 27.15
CA LEU A 230 -1.95 6.07 26.11
C LEU A 230 -3.19 5.23 26.52
N PHE A 231 -2.99 4.11 27.22
CA PHE A 231 -4.08 3.29 27.75
C PHE A 231 -4.92 4.03 28.80
N HIS A 232 -4.25 4.74 29.71
CA HIS A 232 -4.91 5.51 30.76
C HIS A 232 -5.63 6.74 30.20
N GLU A 233 -5.02 7.44 29.23
CA GLU A 233 -5.65 8.54 28.51
C GLU A 233 -6.94 8.09 27.82
N PHE A 234 -6.92 6.93 27.16
CA PHE A 234 -8.10 6.33 26.54
C PHE A 234 -9.23 6.08 27.55
N LEU A 235 -8.88 5.52 28.71
CA LEU A 235 -9.83 5.26 29.79
C LEU A 235 -10.49 6.52 30.34
N GLN A 236 -9.68 7.56 30.60
CA GLN A 236 -10.19 8.84 31.09
C GLN A 236 -11.18 9.47 30.10
N HIS A 237 -10.90 9.36 28.80
CA HIS A 237 -11.74 9.96 27.76
C HIS A 237 -13.11 9.26 27.61
N PHE A 238 -13.17 7.95 27.87
CA PHE A 238 -14.38 7.14 27.64
C PHE A 238 -14.98 6.54 28.90
N VAL A 239 -14.75 7.15 30.07
CA VAL A 239 -15.18 6.63 31.37
C VAL A 239 -16.68 6.32 31.44
N ASP A 240 -17.52 7.12 30.77
CA ASP A 240 -18.98 6.96 30.70
C ASP A 240 -19.42 5.86 29.72
N ARG A 241 -18.50 5.31 28.93
CA ARG A 241 -18.75 4.30 27.89
C ARG A 241 -18.15 2.94 28.20
N ILE A 242 -17.40 2.79 29.29
CA ILE A 242 -16.77 1.52 29.65
C ILE A 242 -17.83 0.44 29.89
N VAL A 243 -17.62 -0.72 29.28
CA VAL A 243 -18.42 -1.94 29.45
C VAL A 243 -17.64 -2.95 30.29
N SER A 244 -16.37 -3.19 29.97
CA SER A 244 -15.45 -3.99 30.77
C SER A 244 -14.03 -3.43 30.68
N ILE A 245 -13.23 -3.70 31.71
CA ILE A 245 -11.86 -3.22 31.84
C ILE A 245 -11.01 -4.28 32.55
N SER A 246 -9.79 -4.48 32.04
CA SER A 246 -8.73 -5.24 32.67
C SER A 246 -7.41 -4.48 32.59
N GLN A 247 -6.31 -5.08 33.01
CA GLN A 247 -4.98 -4.48 32.92
C GLN A 247 -4.52 -4.26 31.47
N ILE A 248 -5.01 -5.08 30.54
CA ILE A 248 -4.57 -5.10 29.14
C ILE A 248 -5.70 -4.85 28.14
N ARG A 249 -6.96 -4.86 28.57
CA ARG A 249 -8.12 -4.67 27.67
C ARG A 249 -9.10 -3.65 28.21
N VAL A 250 -9.70 -2.88 27.30
CA VAL A 250 -10.84 -2.00 27.58
C VAL A 250 -11.89 -2.20 26.51
N ARG A 251 -13.13 -2.46 26.91
CA ARG A 251 -14.27 -2.49 26.01
C ARG A 251 -15.16 -1.29 26.28
N ILE A 252 -15.51 -0.55 25.22
CA ILE A 252 -16.42 0.60 25.31
C ILE A 252 -17.63 0.43 24.39
N ARG A 253 -18.79 0.95 24.80
CA ARG A 253 -20.00 1.04 23.98
C ARG A 253 -19.88 2.14 22.93
N THR A 254 -20.46 1.94 21.75
CA THR A 254 -20.62 3.01 20.76
C THR A 254 -22.02 3.62 20.85
N ASN A 255 -22.35 4.54 19.93
CA ASN A 255 -23.73 5.03 19.79
C ASN A 255 -24.65 3.98 19.14
N ASN A 256 -24.08 2.95 18.50
CA ASN A 256 -24.80 1.82 17.96
C ASN A 256 -24.79 0.67 18.99
N PRO A 257 -25.96 0.22 19.49
CA PRO A 257 -26.02 -0.80 20.54
C PRO A 257 -25.45 -2.16 20.09
N ASP A 258 -25.37 -2.43 18.80
CA ASP A 258 -24.83 -3.70 18.27
C ASP A 258 -23.30 -3.69 18.13
N ARG A 259 -22.64 -2.56 18.40
CA ARG A 259 -21.20 -2.37 18.15
C ARG A 259 -20.49 -1.80 19.36
N HIS A 260 -19.44 -2.48 19.78
CA HIS A 260 -18.49 -2.00 20.78
C HIS A 260 -17.12 -1.75 20.14
N ILE A 261 -16.26 -1.00 20.82
CA ILE A 261 -14.84 -0.89 20.47
C ILE A 261 -14.04 -1.60 21.57
N LEU A 262 -13.15 -2.50 21.17
CA LEU A 262 -12.19 -3.17 22.03
C LEU A 262 -10.81 -2.54 21.81
N LEU A 263 -10.21 -2.04 22.88
CA LEU A 263 -8.81 -1.67 22.96
C LEU A 263 -8.05 -2.78 23.67
N GLU A 264 -6.94 -3.21 23.07
CA GLU A 264 -6.00 -4.15 23.66
C GLU A 264 -4.62 -3.51 23.69
N LEU A 265 -3.97 -3.65 24.84
CA LEU A 265 -2.56 -3.36 25.07
C LEU A 265 -1.86 -4.70 25.19
N GLU A 266 -0.96 -4.98 24.27
CA GLU A 266 -0.20 -6.22 24.27
C GLU A 266 1.29 -5.95 24.44
N PHE A 267 1.93 -6.93 25.09
CA PHE A 267 3.36 -7.00 25.31
C PHE A 267 3.84 -8.30 24.67
N ASP A 268 4.72 -8.20 23.68
CA ASP A 268 5.50 -9.37 23.29
C ASP A 268 6.76 -9.36 24.16
N GLY A 269 6.86 -10.32 25.08
CA GLY A 269 7.99 -10.43 26.01
C GLY A 269 9.36 -10.53 25.32
N PHE A 270 9.41 -10.94 24.05
CA PHE A 270 10.63 -10.90 23.25
C PHE A 270 10.98 -9.46 22.79
N VAL A 271 9.97 -8.70 22.36
CA VAL A 271 10.14 -7.35 21.81
C VAL A 271 10.38 -6.30 22.91
N GLU A 272 9.70 -6.44 24.05
CA GLU A 272 9.83 -5.51 25.18
C GLU A 272 11.26 -5.51 25.74
N PHE A 273 11.89 -6.69 25.83
CA PHE A 273 13.26 -6.85 26.31
C PHE A 273 14.27 -6.10 25.46
N GLN A 274 14.03 -6.00 24.14
CA GLN A 274 14.97 -5.37 23.21
C GLN A 274 14.69 -3.89 22.95
N HIS A 275 13.42 -3.42 23.03
CA HIS A 275 13.07 -2.12 22.44
C HIS A 275 12.02 -1.27 23.18
N SER A 276 11.55 -1.64 24.39
CA SER A 276 10.57 -0.83 25.17
C SER A 276 9.29 -0.41 24.39
N PHE A 277 8.96 -1.11 23.30
CA PHE A 277 7.76 -0.84 22.52
C PHE A 277 6.51 -1.39 23.19
N LYS A 278 5.42 -0.64 23.06
CA LYS A 278 4.06 -1.06 23.38
C LYS A 278 3.27 -1.19 22.10
N PHE A 279 2.41 -2.20 22.08
CA PHE A 279 1.55 -2.49 20.95
C PHE A 279 0.10 -2.33 21.35
N PHE A 280 -0.64 -1.52 20.60
CA PHE A 280 -2.07 -1.33 20.81
C PHE A 280 -2.85 -1.80 19.59
N ARG A 281 -4.00 -2.41 19.85
CA ARG A 281 -4.97 -2.80 18.83
C ARG A 281 -6.35 -2.28 19.23
N LEU A 282 -6.95 -1.48 18.36
CA LEU A 282 -8.35 -1.07 18.42
C LEU A 282 -9.15 -1.86 17.39
N MET A 283 -10.29 -2.41 17.80
CA MET A 283 -11.18 -3.16 16.92
C MET A 283 -12.64 -2.78 17.16
N VAL A 284 -13.39 -2.58 16.09
CA VAL A 284 -14.85 -2.54 16.17
C VAL A 284 -15.36 -3.98 16.20
N ILE A 285 -16.03 -4.36 17.29
CA ILE A 285 -16.54 -5.71 17.53
C ILE A 285 -18.06 -5.71 17.68
N SER A 286 -18.66 -6.89 17.55
CA SER A 286 -20.07 -7.09 17.91
C SER A 286 -20.26 -6.85 19.40
N ALA A 287 -21.35 -6.18 19.78
CA ALA A 287 -21.74 -6.05 21.19
C ALA A 287 -22.07 -7.41 21.85
N LYS A 288 -22.31 -8.45 21.06
CA LYS A 288 -22.58 -9.82 21.52
C LYS A 288 -21.33 -10.72 21.59
N MET A 289 -20.18 -10.21 21.17
CA MET A 289 -18.93 -10.99 21.25
C MET A 289 -18.55 -11.20 22.71
N GLU A 290 -18.33 -12.44 23.10
CA GLU A 290 -17.89 -12.84 24.43
C GLU A 290 -16.37 -12.70 24.57
N GLU A 291 -15.88 -12.50 25.80
CA GLU A 291 -14.43 -12.33 26.02
C GLU A 291 -13.61 -13.56 25.63
N SER A 292 -14.19 -14.76 25.72
CA SER A 292 -13.56 -16.00 25.26
C SER A 292 -13.37 -16.10 23.74
N GLU A 293 -14.00 -15.22 22.96
CA GLU A 293 -13.85 -15.16 21.50
C GLU A 293 -12.72 -14.21 21.07
N TYR A 294 -12.10 -13.48 22.00
CA TYR A 294 -11.02 -12.55 21.67
C TYR A 294 -9.77 -13.30 21.18
N GLU A 295 -9.06 -12.71 20.21
CA GLU A 295 -7.81 -13.29 19.70
C GLU A 295 -6.67 -13.02 20.69
N ASP A 296 -6.37 -14.01 21.55
CA ASP A 296 -5.28 -13.94 22.54
C ASP A 296 -3.87 -14.07 21.93
N ASN A 297 -3.75 -14.51 20.68
CA ASN A 297 -2.45 -14.63 20.02
C ASN A 297 -1.99 -13.30 19.41
N CYS A 298 -1.35 -12.47 20.22
CA CYS A 298 -0.86 -11.16 19.78
C CYS A 298 0.31 -11.22 18.78
N ARG A 299 1.09 -12.32 18.82
CA ARG A 299 2.30 -12.51 18.01
C ARG A 299 2.05 -12.36 16.51
N LYS A 300 0.92 -12.86 16.01
CA LYS A 300 0.59 -12.84 14.58
C LYS A 300 0.48 -11.42 14.04
N TRP A 301 -0.18 -10.53 14.76
CA TRP A 301 -0.37 -9.16 14.30
C TRP A 301 0.79 -8.25 14.68
N ILE A 302 1.49 -8.50 15.79
CA ILE A 302 2.74 -7.80 16.10
C ILE A 302 3.81 -8.13 15.04
N ARG A 303 3.94 -9.40 14.62
CA ARG A 303 4.83 -9.81 13.52
C ARG A 303 4.51 -9.12 12.19
N ARG A 304 3.24 -8.78 11.94
CA ARG A 304 2.87 -7.99 10.76
C ARG A 304 3.37 -6.55 10.85
N MET A 305 3.39 -5.97 12.06
CA MET A 305 3.91 -4.62 12.27
C MET A 305 5.43 -4.56 12.27
N LYS A 306 6.06 -5.53 12.93
CA LYS A 306 7.49 -5.61 13.20
C LYS A 306 8.03 -6.97 12.79
N PRO A 307 8.04 -7.30 11.49
CA PRO A 307 8.56 -8.58 11.01
C PRO A 307 10.03 -8.78 11.41
N GLU A 308 10.80 -7.70 11.56
CA GLU A 308 12.21 -7.70 11.99
C GLU A 308 12.46 -8.27 13.39
N PHE A 309 11.45 -8.34 14.26
CA PHE A 309 11.60 -8.92 15.59
C PHE A 309 11.38 -10.43 15.64
N TYR A 310 11.06 -11.07 14.52
CA TYR A 310 10.75 -12.51 14.46
C TYR A 310 11.56 -13.25 13.39
N VAL A 311 12.80 -12.78 13.15
CA VAL A 311 13.69 -13.30 12.10
C VAL A 311 14.13 -14.75 12.39
N ASP A 312 14.08 -15.19 13.64
CA ASP A 312 14.48 -16.55 14.06
C ASP A 312 13.43 -17.65 13.79
N ASP A 313 12.23 -17.30 13.29
CA ASP A 313 11.14 -18.22 12.94
C ASP A 313 10.91 -18.31 11.40
N MET A 314 11.98 -18.20 10.59
CA MET A 314 11.94 -18.35 9.11
C MET A 314 12.83 -19.47 8.59
#